data_AF-A0A527H7M5-F1
#
_entry.id   AF-A0A527H7M5-F1
#
_cell.length_a   1.000
_cell.length_b   1.000
_cell.length_c   1.000
_cell.angle_alpha   90.00
_cell.angle_beta   90.00
_cell.angle_gamma   90.00
#
_symmetry.space_group_name_H-M   'P 1'
#
loop_
_entity.id
_entity.type
_entity.pdbx_description
1 polymer ?
#
loop_
_entity_poly.entity_id
_entity_poly.type
_entity_poly.pdbx_seq_one_letter_code
_entity_poly.pdbx_strand_id
1 'polypeptide(L)'
;HLAQAVNVQQGDEASLLEHYRRFLTFRRAHPALAKGDITFIESEGDTVAFTRRAGNEQIVCVFNLGAGPAKVDLGGRSLQPLP
;
A
#
# COMPACT_ATOMS: atom_id res chain seq x y z
N HIS A 1 -3.95 12.84 -16.73
CA HIS A 1 -4.69 11.57 -16.72
C HIS A 1 -4.78 11.03 -15.28
N LEU A 2 -5.61 11.67 -14.44
CA LEU A 2 -5.91 11.25 -13.05
C LEU A 2 -7.44 11.25 -12.92
N ALA A 3 -8.10 10.40 -13.69
CA ALA A 3 -9.55 10.35 -13.77
C ALA A 3 -9.99 8.89 -13.93
N GLN A 4 -10.12 8.22 -12.79
CA GLN A 4 -10.81 6.94 -12.53
C GLN A 4 -10.18 6.43 -11.23
N ALA A 5 -10.73 6.69 -10.06
CA ALA A 5 -12.04 6.21 -9.71
C ALA A 5 -12.57 7.05 -8.54
N VAL A 6 -13.55 7.92 -8.82
CA VAL A 6 -14.41 8.55 -7.79
C VAL A 6 -15.88 8.32 -8.17
N ASN A 7 -16.17 7.45 -9.15
CA ASN A 7 -17.49 7.38 -9.77
C ASN A 7 -18.10 5.98 -9.91
N VAL A 8 -17.90 5.10 -8.93
CA VAL A 8 -18.80 3.94 -8.82
C VAL A 8 -19.11 3.71 -7.34
N GLN A 9 -20.41 3.81 -7.03
CA GLN A 9 -21.10 3.38 -5.80
C GLN A 9 -21.04 4.33 -4.60
N GLN A 10 -21.92 5.33 -4.64
CA GLN A 10 -22.43 6.02 -3.46
C GLN A 10 -23.47 5.10 -2.80
N GLY A 11 -23.18 4.55 -1.62
CA GLY A 11 -24.17 3.85 -0.78
C GLY A 11 -23.95 2.37 -0.45
N ASP A 12 -22.74 1.83 -0.61
CA ASP A 12 -22.38 0.46 -0.22
C ASP A 12 -21.17 0.49 0.75
N GLU A 13 -21.10 -0.38 1.76
CA GLU A 13 -19.90 -0.51 2.63
C GLU A 13 -18.68 -0.98 1.84
N ALA A 14 -18.91 -1.54 0.64
CA ALA A 14 -17.91 -1.85 -0.38
C ALA A 14 -17.57 -0.66 -1.32
N SER A 15 -18.15 0.53 -1.07
CA SER A 15 -17.91 1.69 -1.91
C SER A 15 -16.44 2.10 -1.88
N LEU A 16 -16.01 2.62 -3.02
CA LEU A 16 -14.68 3.18 -3.15
C LEU A 16 -14.43 4.30 -2.12
N LEU A 17 -15.46 5.06 -1.76
CA LEU A 17 -15.38 6.09 -0.72
C LEU A 17 -15.06 5.49 0.65
N GLU A 18 -15.72 4.41 1.06
CA GLU A 18 -15.44 3.73 2.33
C GLU A 18 -14.09 2.99 2.29
N HIS A 19 -13.70 2.46 1.14
CA HIS A 19 -12.34 1.96 0.93
C HIS A 19 -11.29 3.07 1.15
N TYR A 20 -11.48 4.25 0.54
CA TYR A 20 -10.61 5.41 0.74
C TYR A 20 -10.62 5.89 2.20
N ARG A 21 -11.79 5.94 2.86
CA ARG A 21 -11.87 6.32 4.28
C ARG A 21 -11.10 5.35 5.17
N ARG A 22 -11.31 4.04 5.00
CA ARG A 22 -10.57 3.01 5.73
C ARG A 22 -9.07 3.11 5.48
N PHE A 23 -8.67 3.29 4.23
CA PHE A 23 -7.26 3.46 3.86
C PHE A 23 -6.65 4.73 4.46
N LEU A 24 -7.38 5.85 4.47
CA LEU A 24 -6.92 7.10 5.09
C LEU A 24 -6.81 6.97 6.60
N THR A 25 -7.76 6.31 7.26
CA THR A 25 -7.70 6.02 8.70
C THR A 25 -6.50 5.14 9.03
N PHE A 26 -6.29 4.07 8.27
CA PHE A 26 -5.11 3.20 8.36
C PHE A 26 -3.81 3.99 8.16
N ARG A 27 -3.74 4.82 7.12
CA ARG A 27 -2.58 5.68 6.85
C ARG A 27 -2.30 6.68 7.98
N ARG A 28 -3.34 7.13 8.70
CA ARG A 28 -3.18 8.01 9.87
C ARG A 28 -2.70 7.26 11.11
N ALA A 29 -3.05 5.99 11.24
CA ALA A 29 -2.61 5.13 12.35
C ALA A 29 -1.13 4.74 12.26
N HIS A 30 -0.54 4.77 11.06
CA HIS A 30 0.86 4.42 10.81
C HIS A 30 1.68 5.63 10.33
N PRO A 31 2.36 6.36 11.23
CA PRO A 31 3.20 7.50 10.88
C PRO A 31 4.26 7.18 9.81
N ALA A 32 4.75 5.93 9.76
CA ALA A 32 5.68 5.48 8.73
C ALA A 32 5.07 5.62 7.32
N LEU A 33 3.79 5.29 7.12
CA LEU A 33 3.12 5.45 5.82
C LEU A 33 2.92 6.92 5.43
N ALA A 34 2.67 7.77 6.43
CA ALA A 34 2.38 9.19 6.21
C ALA A 34 3.65 10.00 5.93
N LYS A 35 4.67 9.88 6.79
CA LYS A 35 5.88 10.73 6.81
C LYS A 35 7.19 9.95 6.91
N GLY A 36 7.15 8.63 6.99
CA GLY A 36 8.37 7.82 7.08
C GLY A 36 9.21 7.88 5.81
N ASP A 37 10.51 7.69 5.98
CA ASP A 37 11.49 7.57 4.90
C ASP A 37 11.11 6.43 3.98
N ILE A 38 11.42 6.56 2.69
CA ILE A 38 11.17 5.52 1.69
C ILE A 38 12.48 4.87 1.25
N THR A 39 12.48 3.54 1.14
CA THR A 39 13.59 2.79 0.54
C THR A 39 13.02 1.76 -0.43
N PHE A 40 13.41 1.83 -1.69
CA PHE A 40 12.92 0.91 -2.71
C PHE A 40 13.51 -0.49 -2.50
N ILE A 41 12.67 -1.50 -2.72
CA ILE A 41 13.08 -2.89 -2.84
C ILE A 41 13.05 -3.19 -4.33
N GLU A 42 14.11 -3.83 -4.83
CA GLU A 42 14.16 -4.25 -6.22
C GLU A 42 13.00 -5.21 -6.50
N SER A 43 12.22 -4.92 -7.53
CA SER A 43 11.04 -5.68 -7.93
C SER A 43 10.94 -5.69 -9.44
N GLU A 44 10.52 -6.82 -10.01
CA GLU A 44 10.53 -7.06 -11.45
C GLU A 44 9.17 -6.77 -12.09
N GLY A 45 9.18 -6.49 -13.39
CA GLY A 45 7.97 -6.29 -14.20
C GLY A 45 7.11 -5.14 -13.71
N ASP A 46 5.81 -5.38 -13.58
CA ASP A 46 4.82 -4.38 -13.19
C ASP A 46 4.63 -4.28 -11.66
N THR A 47 5.62 -4.73 -10.88
CA THR A 47 5.55 -4.69 -9.41
C THR A 47 6.34 -3.52 -8.85
N VAL A 48 5.82 -2.94 -7.77
CA VAL A 48 6.46 -1.87 -7.02
C VAL A 48 6.56 -2.30 -5.56
N ALA A 49 7.78 -2.43 -5.06
CA ALA A 49 8.04 -2.74 -3.66
C ALA A 49 8.93 -1.67 -3.01
N PHE A 50 8.59 -1.29 -1.79
CA PHE A 50 9.40 -0.38 -0.99
C PHE A 50 9.10 -0.54 0.50
N THR A 51 10.01 -0.05 1.34
CA THR A 51 9.78 0.09 2.77
C THR A 51 9.50 1.54 3.13
N ARG A 52 8.71 1.72 4.18
CA ARG A 52 8.47 2.99 4.86
C ARG A 52 8.92 2.87 6.30
N ARG A 53 9.77 3.79 6.77
CA ARG A 53 10.30 3.74 8.14
C ARG A 53 10.09 5.06 8.87
N ALA A 54 9.53 5.00 10.07
CA ALA A 54 9.48 6.14 10.98
C ALA A 54 9.71 5.65 12.41
N GLY A 55 10.78 6.14 13.06
CA GLY A 55 11.17 5.66 14.39
C GLY A 55 11.39 4.15 14.40
N ASN A 56 10.64 3.45 15.26
CA ASN A 56 10.72 1.99 15.43
C ASN A 56 9.76 1.21 14.53
N GLU A 57 8.93 1.90 13.74
CA GLU A 57 8.00 1.27 12.81
C GLU A 57 8.65 1.18 11.42
N GLN A 58 8.64 -0.03 10.85
CA GLN A 58 9.02 -0.27 9.47
C GLN A 58 7.95 -1.09 8.78
N ILE A 59 7.42 -0.56 7.69
CA ILE A 59 6.34 -1.15 6.91
C ILE A 59 6.88 -1.51 5.53
N VAL A 60 6.57 -2.71 5.06
CA VAL A 60 6.82 -3.12 3.68
C VAL A 60 5.55 -2.91 2.87
N CYS A 61 5.64 -2.20 1.76
CA CYS A 61 4.56 -1.99 0.82
C CYS A 61 4.89 -2.66 -0.50
N VAL A 62 3.98 -3.51 -0.98
CA VAL A 62 4.13 -4.22 -2.26
C VAL A 62 2.85 -4.03 -3.07
N PHE A 63 2.98 -3.53 -4.28
CA PHE A 63 1.88 -3.27 -5.19
C PHE A 63 2.12 -3.98 -6.50
N ASN A 64 1.10 -4.70 -6.97
CA ASN A 64 1.04 -5.21 -8.34
C ASN A 64 0.28 -4.20 -9.20
N LEU A 65 0.95 -3.61 -10.18
CA LEU A 65 0.35 -2.67 -11.13
C LEU A 65 -0.04 -3.34 -12.45
N GLY A 66 0.28 -4.62 -12.62
CA GLY A 66 -0.07 -5.41 -13.80
C GLY A 66 -1.44 -6.08 -13.67
N ALA A 67 -1.94 -6.58 -14.80
CA ALA A 67 -3.22 -7.29 -14.86
C ALA A 67 -3.13 -8.77 -14.43
N GLY A 68 -1.91 -9.33 -14.38
CA GLY A 68 -1.65 -10.72 -14.04
C GLY A 68 -1.09 -10.90 -12.63
N PRO A 69 -1.13 -12.12 -12.07
CA PRO A 69 -0.45 -12.44 -10.83
C PRO A 69 1.05 -12.18 -10.93
N ALA A 70 1.64 -11.60 -9.88
CA ALA A 70 3.06 -11.32 -9.81
C ALA A 70 3.66 -11.85 -8.50
N LYS A 71 4.97 -12.12 -8.52
CA LYS A 71 5.74 -12.53 -7.34
C LYS A 71 6.84 -11.50 -7.10
N VAL A 72 7.06 -11.19 -5.83
CA VAL A 72 8.12 -10.27 -5.39
C VAL A 72 8.95 -10.96 -4.34
N ASP A 73 10.26 -10.95 -4.50
CA ASP A 73 11.18 -11.41 -3.47
C ASP A 73 11.41 -10.29 -2.44
N LEU A 74 11.09 -10.59 -1.18
CA LEU A 74 11.28 -9.69 -0.06
C LEU A 74 12.53 -10.03 0.75
N GLY A 75 13.49 -10.79 0.21
CA GLY A 75 14.85 -10.92 0.72
C GLY A 75 14.94 -11.50 2.13
N GLY A 76 14.14 -12.53 2.43
CA GLY A 76 14.17 -13.24 3.72
C GLY A 76 13.69 -12.43 4.94
N ARG A 77 13.05 -11.28 4.73
CA ARG A 77 12.54 -10.44 5.82
C ARG A 77 11.43 -11.16 6.60
N SER A 78 11.48 -11.08 7.93
CA SER A 78 10.37 -11.50 8.79
C SER A 78 9.27 -10.44 8.74
N LEU A 79 8.12 -10.79 8.17
CA LEU A 79 6.98 -9.90 8.01
C LEU A 79 5.86 -10.31 8.95
N GLN A 80 5.23 -9.32 9.56
CA GLN A 80 4.00 -9.51 10.32
C GLN A 80 2.88 -8.69 9.66
N PRO A 81 1.66 -9.21 9.55
CA PRO A 81 0.53 -8.43 9.10
C PRO A 81 0.37 -7.18 9.98
N LEU A 82 0.10 -6.05 9.36
CA LEU A 82 -0.29 -4.85 10.11
C LEU A 82 -1.68 -5.07 10.72
N PRO A 83 -1.89 -4.65 11.98
CA PRO A 83 -3.16 -4.83 12.69
C PRO A 83 -4.31 -4.02 12.08
#